data_AF-A0A6E8V1I8-F1
#
_entry.id   AF-A0A6E8V1I8-F1
#
_cell.length_a   1.000
_cell.length_b   1.000
_cell.length_c   1.000
_cell.angle_alpha   90.00
_cell.angle_beta   90.00
_cell.angle_gamma   90.00
#
_symmetry.space_group_name_H-M   'P 1'
#
loop_
_entity.id
_entity.type
_entity.pdbx_description
1 polymer ?
#
loop_
_entity_poly.entity_id
_entity_poly.type
_entity_poly.pdbx_seq_one_letter_code
_entity_poly.pdbx_strand_id
1 'polypeptide(L)'
;MDHHKPFSVLLVLLLHGSAYGTISPKVIALQQVLSSELQTLERNALLTGPLHAESSSDGSAISRLRRTFHEFERQNQESITAILRVLALIDHTLENTIQDCEKVFHLPSLYSENVLFRDVTRPLLLLVEQLCQQITLEDFGQIESSLEAVEQAATHYRSRLDETKRSMQVVLDELDHIMGTFSAPLQLNALFDQMEQVNATIRSSIARATVNLLDRQHAISDMILPTSEGNNDMFVIVESFMTFLANETDILAEDLAEQLDDWFNETTNMINIVAEEVSAIPQTLMEAPIEAFLRQESSLKCLAEYINKKAVEKLWIGLDRILQCFHVGNDTERPFEMAKQLLSLADRNIQLTLEEILECHQSTLRVGYDAKVYDEMASCYEMSKPILEAMQEYVYSKMDEIYFHVELSMYFNELKMESCVYYRAREMMLDVSEVNQRYRKCNEEGQIEL
;
A
#
# COMPACT_ATOMS: atom_id res chain seq x y z
N MET A 1 -3.15 91.82 57.25
CA MET A 1 -3.16 92.29 55.85
C MET A 1 -1.69 92.37 55.45
N ASP A 2 -1.17 91.59 54.52
CA ASP A 2 -1.78 91.21 53.24
C ASP A 2 -1.89 89.70 52.98
N HIS A 3 -3.09 89.36 52.49
CA HIS A 3 -3.42 88.17 51.72
C HIS A 3 -2.67 88.22 50.37
N HIS A 4 -2.51 87.07 49.70
CA HIS A 4 -1.85 86.87 48.38
C HIS A 4 -0.42 86.30 48.33
N LYS A 5 -0.06 85.39 49.23
CA LYS A 5 0.99 84.37 48.94
C LYS A 5 0.66 82.88 49.20
N PRO A 6 -0.50 82.45 49.74
CA PRO A 6 -0.83 81.02 49.76
C PRO A 6 -1.45 80.50 48.45
N PHE A 7 -1.73 81.37 47.46
CA PHE A 7 -2.34 80.95 46.19
C PHE A 7 -1.40 80.26 45.19
N SER A 8 -0.07 80.31 45.40
CA SER A 8 0.89 79.63 44.50
C SER A 8 1.30 78.24 44.94
N VAL A 9 1.04 77.83 46.20
CA VAL A 9 1.30 76.45 46.64
C VAL A 9 0.08 75.56 46.41
N LEU A 10 -1.14 76.14 46.48
CA LEU A 10 -2.34 75.39 46.11
C LEU A 10 -2.42 75.10 44.60
N LEU A 11 -1.88 75.96 43.73
CA LEU A 11 -1.92 75.73 42.28
C LEU A 11 -0.93 74.64 41.80
N VAL A 12 0.13 74.35 42.55
CA VAL A 12 1.08 73.26 42.24
C VAL A 12 0.60 71.91 42.79
N LEU A 13 -0.16 71.91 43.89
CA LEU A 13 -0.81 70.70 44.43
C LEU A 13 -2.13 70.37 43.71
N LEU A 14 -2.82 71.34 43.11
CA LEU A 14 -4.01 71.10 42.26
C LEU A 14 -3.68 70.68 40.82
N LEU A 15 -2.44 70.91 40.35
CA LEU A 15 -1.95 70.34 39.08
C LEU A 15 -1.48 68.87 39.21
N HIS A 16 -1.53 68.29 40.42
CA HIS A 16 -1.34 66.84 40.65
C HIS A 16 -2.67 66.09 40.84
N GLY A 17 -3.82 66.75 40.60
CA GLY A 17 -5.17 66.19 40.79
C GLY A 17 -5.85 65.66 39.53
N SER A 18 -5.18 65.64 38.38
CA SER A 18 -5.64 64.90 37.20
C SER A 18 -4.89 63.59 37.15
N ALA A 19 -5.51 62.53 37.65
CA ALA A 19 -5.16 61.16 37.33
C ALA A 19 -5.39 60.97 35.82
N TYR A 20 -4.44 61.46 35.01
CA TYR A 20 -4.23 60.91 33.68
C TYR A 20 -3.90 59.45 33.90
N GLY A 21 -4.81 58.57 33.46
CA GLY A 21 -4.62 57.12 33.49
C GLY A 21 -3.31 56.79 32.80
N THR A 22 -2.26 56.57 33.59
CA THR A 22 -1.03 56.00 33.09
C THR A 22 -1.34 54.56 32.76
N ILE A 23 -1.41 54.28 31.46
CA ILE A 23 -1.55 52.95 30.87
C ILE A 23 -0.66 51.98 31.65
N SER A 24 -1.25 50.90 32.18
CA SER A 24 -0.47 49.90 32.89
C SER A 24 0.62 49.37 31.93
N PRO A 25 1.91 49.36 32.33
CA PRO A 25 3.00 48.83 31.51
C PRO A 25 2.72 47.40 31.01
N LYS A 26 1.93 46.63 31.76
CA LYS A 26 1.48 45.29 31.42
C LYS A 26 0.53 45.25 30.21
N VAL A 27 -0.40 46.23 30.10
CA VAL A 27 -1.31 46.36 28.96
C VAL A 27 -0.52 46.68 27.68
N ILE A 28 0.46 47.58 27.76
CA ILE A 28 1.33 47.93 26.63
C ILE A 28 2.15 46.72 26.18
N ALA A 29 2.76 46.00 27.12
CA ALA A 29 3.54 44.80 26.80
C ALA A 29 2.69 43.74 26.10
N LEU A 30 1.49 43.47 26.63
CA LEU A 30 0.55 42.52 26.05
C LEU A 30 0.07 42.93 24.65
N GLN A 31 -0.28 44.20 24.45
CA GLN A 31 -0.65 44.74 23.14
C GLN A 31 0.48 44.59 22.13
N GLN A 32 1.71 44.92 22.49
CA GLN A 32 2.89 44.79 21.61
C GLN A 32 3.13 43.33 21.20
N VAL A 33 3.02 42.39 22.15
CA VAL A 33 3.17 40.96 21.89
C VAL A 33 2.10 40.48 20.91
N LEU A 34 0.81 40.71 21.20
CA LEU A 34 -0.30 40.23 20.37
C LEU A 34 -0.33 40.89 18.97
N SER A 35 0.08 42.16 18.86
CA SER A 35 0.14 42.84 17.56
C SER A 35 1.31 42.33 16.69
N SER A 36 2.44 41.97 17.29
CA SER A 36 3.52 41.27 16.56
C SER A 36 3.11 39.89 16.05
N GLU A 37 2.29 39.17 16.83
CA GLU A 37 1.72 37.87 16.42
C GLU A 37 0.71 38.01 15.29
N LEU A 38 -0.17 39.03 15.35
CA LEU A 38 -1.13 39.31 14.28
C LEU A 38 -0.41 39.61 12.95
N GLN A 39 0.65 40.43 12.98
CA GLN A 39 1.46 40.71 11.80
C GLN A 39 2.14 39.45 11.24
N THR A 40 2.58 38.54 12.12
CA THR A 40 3.20 37.27 11.71
C THR A 40 2.18 36.33 11.10
N LEU A 41 0.97 36.25 11.66
CA LEU A 41 -0.15 35.48 11.10
C LEU A 41 -0.58 36.00 9.74
N GLU A 42 -0.74 37.31 9.58
CA GLU A 42 -1.10 37.93 8.29
C GLU A 42 -0.05 37.68 7.21
N ARG A 43 1.23 37.65 7.60
CA ARG A 43 2.34 37.34 6.69
C ARG A 43 2.38 35.86 6.29
N ASN A 44 1.96 34.97 7.19
CA ASN A 44 2.00 33.52 6.98
C ASN A 44 0.69 32.95 6.40
N ALA A 45 -0.44 33.64 6.54
CA ALA A 45 -1.69 33.30 5.86
C ALA A 45 -1.57 33.39 4.32
N LEU A 46 -0.52 34.07 3.82
CA LEU A 46 -0.11 34.10 2.42
C LEU A 46 0.72 32.86 1.99
N LEU A 47 1.25 32.07 2.93
CA LEU A 47 2.05 30.86 2.69
C LEU A 47 1.20 29.58 2.74
N THR A 48 0.06 29.60 3.44
CA THR A 48 -1.01 28.63 3.20
C THR A 48 -1.67 29.02 1.88
N GLY A 49 -1.12 28.49 0.78
CA GLY A 49 -1.52 28.83 -0.59
C GLY A 49 -3.04 28.72 -0.84
N PRO A 50 -3.50 29.16 -2.02
CA PRO A 50 -4.91 29.01 -2.38
C PRO A 50 -5.30 27.54 -2.25
N LEU A 51 -6.58 27.28 -1.94
CA LEU A 51 -7.22 25.96 -2.09
C LEU A 51 -6.87 25.41 -3.48
N HIS A 52 -5.75 24.69 -3.59
CA HIS A 52 -5.41 23.97 -4.80
C HIS A 52 -6.38 22.79 -4.83
N ALA A 53 -7.45 23.05 -5.56
CA ALA A 53 -8.55 22.16 -5.92
C ALA A 53 -9.51 21.80 -4.78
N GLU A 54 -10.56 22.61 -4.65
CA GLU A 54 -11.92 22.19 -4.27
C GLU A 54 -12.51 21.12 -5.23
N SER A 55 -11.69 20.31 -5.92
CA SER A 55 -12.16 19.34 -6.91
C SER A 55 -12.42 17.95 -6.35
N SER A 56 -12.38 17.76 -5.02
CA SER A 56 -13.00 16.57 -4.43
C SER A 56 -14.03 16.99 -3.39
N SER A 57 -15.29 16.91 -3.80
CA SER A 57 -16.45 16.82 -2.91
C SER A 57 -16.45 15.53 -2.06
N ASP A 58 -15.32 14.84 -1.94
CA ASP A 58 -15.21 13.60 -1.17
C ASP A 58 -14.84 13.91 0.27
N GLY A 59 -15.58 13.29 1.19
CA GLY A 59 -15.39 13.39 2.64
C GLY A 59 -14.09 12.79 3.17
N SER A 60 -13.00 12.77 2.39
CA SER A 60 -11.69 12.25 2.77
C SER A 60 -11.16 12.94 4.04
N ALA A 61 -10.43 12.19 4.86
CA ALA A 61 -9.85 12.74 6.09
C ALA A 61 -8.85 13.88 5.81
N ILE A 62 -8.11 13.80 4.70
CA ILE A 62 -7.10 14.79 4.28
C ILE A 62 -7.73 16.14 3.96
N SER A 63 -8.82 16.16 3.17
CA SER A 63 -9.51 17.41 2.81
C SER A 63 -10.12 18.09 4.04
N ARG A 64 -10.66 17.29 4.97
CA ARG A 64 -11.17 17.76 6.27
C ARG A 64 -10.05 18.37 7.13
N LEU A 65 -8.88 17.73 7.20
CA LEU A 65 -7.73 18.23 7.95
C LEU A 65 -7.25 19.60 7.44
N ARG A 66 -7.08 19.74 6.11
CA ARG A 66 -6.69 21.03 5.51
C ARG A 66 -7.70 22.13 5.85
N ARG A 67 -8.99 21.83 5.79
CA ARG A 67 -10.06 22.77 6.18
C ARG A 67 -9.97 23.16 7.66
N THR A 68 -9.70 22.19 8.55
CA THR A 68 -9.49 22.46 9.99
C THR A 68 -8.27 23.36 10.23
N PHE A 69 -7.18 23.17 9.49
CA PHE A 69 -5.98 24.01 9.60
C PHE A 69 -6.24 25.45 9.16
N HIS A 70 -6.87 25.64 7.98
CA HIS A 70 -7.22 26.98 7.51
C HIS A 70 -8.22 27.69 8.43
N GLU A 71 -9.24 26.97 8.89
CA GLU A 71 -10.24 27.54 9.80
C GLU A 71 -9.62 27.94 11.14
N PHE A 72 -8.66 27.17 11.66
CA PHE A 72 -7.92 27.52 12.87
C PHE A 72 -7.16 28.84 12.68
N GLU A 73 -6.42 29.01 11.59
CA GLU A 73 -5.68 30.24 11.33
C GLU A 73 -6.59 31.47 11.22
N ARG A 74 -7.71 31.33 10.47
CA ARG A 74 -8.72 32.38 10.33
C ARG A 74 -9.30 32.79 11.68
N GLN A 75 -9.79 31.82 12.45
CA GLN A 75 -10.36 32.06 13.78
C GLN A 75 -9.33 32.67 14.73
N ASN A 76 -8.07 32.26 14.64
CA ASN A 76 -6.99 32.78 15.46
C ASN A 76 -6.69 34.25 15.16
N GLN A 77 -6.65 34.63 13.87
CA GLN A 77 -6.47 36.03 13.45
C GLN A 77 -7.63 36.93 13.93
N GLU A 78 -8.88 36.47 13.79
CA GLU A 78 -10.08 37.18 14.26
C GLU A 78 -10.05 37.37 15.78
N SER A 79 -9.63 36.33 16.49
CA SER A 79 -9.56 36.31 17.96
C SER A 79 -8.49 37.26 18.50
N ILE A 80 -7.27 37.24 17.94
CA ILE A 80 -6.21 38.19 18.34
C ILE A 80 -6.64 39.63 18.04
N THR A 81 -7.27 39.88 16.89
CA THR A 81 -7.79 41.20 16.53
C THR A 81 -8.80 41.71 17.55
N ALA A 82 -9.71 40.85 17.99
CA ALA A 82 -10.70 41.21 19.01
C ALA A 82 -10.07 41.42 20.39
N ILE A 83 -9.11 40.59 20.81
CA ILE A 83 -8.37 40.80 22.06
C ILE A 83 -7.63 42.14 22.03
N LEU A 84 -6.96 42.48 20.92
CA LEU A 84 -6.28 43.76 20.77
C LEU A 84 -7.24 44.95 20.85
N ARG A 85 -8.45 44.83 20.29
CA ARG A 85 -9.50 45.85 20.43
C ARG A 85 -9.96 46.03 21.87
N VAL A 86 -10.16 44.93 22.62
CA VAL A 86 -10.50 44.98 24.05
C VAL A 86 -9.36 45.63 24.86
N LEU A 87 -8.11 45.25 24.60
CA LEU A 87 -6.97 45.85 25.29
C LEU A 87 -6.80 47.34 24.95
N ALA A 88 -7.16 47.77 23.74
CA ALA A 88 -7.18 49.19 23.37
C ALA A 88 -8.34 49.96 24.02
N LEU A 89 -9.45 49.29 24.31
CA LEU A 89 -10.57 49.90 25.06
C LEU A 89 -10.17 50.17 26.51
N ILE A 90 -9.43 49.26 27.15
CA ILE A 90 -8.85 49.44 28.50
C ILE A 90 -7.89 50.65 28.54
N ASP A 91 -7.33 51.05 27.39
CA ASP A 91 -6.43 52.19 27.21
C ASP A 91 -7.15 53.56 27.19
N HIS A 92 -8.48 53.57 27.07
CA HIS A 92 -9.30 54.77 27.02
C HIS A 92 -10.19 54.91 28.26
N THR A 93 -10.70 56.12 28.53
CA THR A 93 -11.45 56.44 29.75
C THR A 93 -12.62 55.47 30.01
N LEU A 94 -12.61 54.85 31.19
CA LEU A 94 -13.49 53.77 31.67
C LEU A 94 -15.00 53.95 31.36
N GLU A 95 -15.53 55.17 31.37
CA GLU A 95 -16.96 55.44 31.16
C GLU A 95 -17.50 55.05 29.77
N ASN A 96 -16.68 55.09 28.71
CA ASN A 96 -17.09 54.61 27.36
C ASN A 96 -16.73 53.14 27.11
N THR A 97 -15.98 52.52 28.02
CA THR A 97 -15.35 51.21 27.86
C THR A 97 -16.33 50.06 28.14
N ILE A 98 -17.30 50.30 29.02
CA ILE A 98 -18.27 49.32 29.54
C ILE A 98 -19.28 48.87 28.48
N GLN A 99 -19.82 49.78 27.65
CA GLN A 99 -20.79 49.44 26.61
C GLN A 99 -20.18 48.80 25.35
N ASP A 100 -18.87 48.94 25.16
CA ASP A 100 -18.16 48.46 23.98
C ASP A 100 -17.49 47.09 24.19
N CYS A 101 -17.12 46.71 25.43
CA CYS A 101 -16.52 45.39 25.69
C CYS A 101 -17.48 44.23 25.33
N GLU A 102 -18.76 44.29 25.73
CA GLU A 102 -19.77 43.28 25.36
C GLU A 102 -20.05 43.23 23.85
N LYS A 103 -20.05 44.39 23.16
CA LYS A 103 -20.26 44.45 21.70
C LYS A 103 -19.07 43.96 20.90
N VAL A 104 -17.85 44.18 21.41
CA VAL A 104 -16.59 43.80 20.76
C VAL A 104 -16.24 42.33 21.01
N PHE A 105 -16.63 41.77 22.16
CA PHE A 105 -16.26 40.41 22.55
C PHE A 105 -17.30 39.31 22.24
N HIS A 106 -18.39 39.63 21.53
CA HIS A 106 -19.22 38.59 20.91
C HIS A 106 -18.51 37.96 19.71
N LEU A 107 -17.61 37.02 20.00
CA LEU A 107 -16.85 36.26 19.01
C LEU A 107 -17.52 34.92 18.74
N PRO A 108 -18.01 34.66 17.51
CA PRO A 108 -18.50 33.35 17.10
C PRO A 108 -17.46 32.23 17.32
N SER A 109 -16.18 32.57 17.28
CA SER A 109 -15.07 31.63 17.50
C SER A 109 -15.04 31.01 18.90
N LEU A 110 -15.64 31.64 19.94
CA LEU A 110 -15.75 31.06 21.29
C LEU A 110 -16.52 29.73 21.32
N TYR A 111 -17.42 29.53 20.36
CA TYR A 111 -18.23 28.32 20.17
C TYR A 111 -17.70 27.41 19.05
N SER A 112 -16.48 27.64 18.57
CA SER A 112 -15.86 26.85 17.51
C SER A 112 -15.71 25.38 17.90
N GLU A 113 -16.08 24.49 16.98
CA GLU A 113 -15.81 23.04 17.07
C GLU A 113 -14.40 22.68 16.60
N ASN A 114 -13.61 23.66 16.15
CA ASN A 114 -12.24 23.42 15.70
C ASN A 114 -11.37 22.96 16.88
N VAL A 115 -10.85 21.73 16.79
CA VAL A 115 -10.05 21.08 17.83
C VAL A 115 -8.82 21.92 18.19
N LEU A 116 -8.09 22.44 17.20
CA LEU A 116 -6.89 23.26 17.44
C LEU A 116 -7.23 24.59 18.12
N PHE A 117 -8.32 25.23 17.68
CA PHE A 117 -8.75 26.49 18.25
C PHE A 117 -9.11 26.36 19.74
N ARG A 118 -9.82 25.27 20.09
CA ARG A 118 -10.20 24.97 21.46
C ARG A 118 -9.00 24.82 22.38
N ASP A 119 -7.95 24.15 21.91
CA ASP A 119 -6.81 23.79 22.75
C ASP A 119 -5.78 24.93 22.83
N VAL A 120 -5.68 25.75 21.78
CA VAL A 120 -4.69 26.82 21.66
C VAL A 120 -5.26 28.19 22.05
N THR A 121 -6.30 28.66 21.35
CA THR A 121 -6.73 30.07 21.38
C THR A 121 -7.86 30.33 22.39
N ARG A 122 -8.79 29.39 22.53
CA ARG A 122 -9.96 29.52 23.41
C ARG A 122 -9.62 29.82 24.88
N PRO A 123 -8.57 29.22 25.50
CA PRO A 123 -8.28 29.50 26.90
C PRO A 123 -7.89 30.96 27.16
N LEU A 124 -7.19 31.60 26.21
CA LEU A 124 -6.88 33.03 26.30
C LEU A 124 -8.15 33.87 26.13
N LEU A 125 -9.01 33.51 25.18
CA LEU A 125 -10.27 34.23 24.96
C LEU A 125 -11.19 34.19 26.17
N LEU A 126 -11.34 33.05 26.84
CA LEU A 126 -12.19 32.96 28.04
C LEU A 126 -11.71 33.89 29.16
N LEU A 127 -10.40 34.07 29.32
CA LEU A 127 -9.84 35.00 30.32
C LEU A 127 -10.06 36.47 29.91
N VAL A 128 -9.98 36.79 28.62
CA VAL A 128 -10.28 38.13 28.11
C VAL A 128 -11.79 38.43 28.21
N GLU A 129 -12.65 37.42 28.03
CA GLU A 129 -14.10 37.52 28.28
C GLU A 129 -14.38 37.88 29.73
N GLN A 130 -13.75 37.15 30.67
CA GLN A 130 -13.87 37.40 32.11
C GLN A 130 -13.37 38.81 32.47
N LEU A 131 -12.26 39.24 31.87
CA LEU A 131 -11.74 40.60 32.04
C LEU A 131 -12.76 41.64 31.54
N CYS A 132 -13.37 41.44 30.36
CA CYS A 132 -14.44 42.31 29.87
C CYS A 132 -15.64 42.35 30.83
N GLN A 133 -16.09 41.20 31.34
CA GLN A 133 -17.20 41.13 32.29
C GLN A 133 -16.90 41.90 33.58
N GLN A 134 -15.68 41.78 34.12
CA GLN A 134 -15.27 42.50 35.33
C GLN A 134 -15.17 44.01 35.11
N ILE A 135 -14.72 44.45 33.92
CA ILE A 135 -14.73 45.87 33.53
C ILE A 135 -16.16 46.39 33.49
N THR A 136 -17.08 45.62 32.89
CA THR A 136 -18.52 45.99 32.81
C THR A 136 -19.19 46.08 34.19
N LEU A 137 -18.75 45.25 35.14
CA LEU A 137 -19.26 45.22 36.51
C LEU A 137 -18.58 46.23 37.46
N GLU A 138 -17.65 47.04 36.96
CA GLU A 138 -16.89 48.05 37.74
C GLU A 138 -16.13 47.46 38.96
N ASP A 139 -15.72 46.19 38.91
CA ASP A 139 -14.97 45.54 40.00
C ASP A 139 -13.46 45.83 39.90
N PHE A 140 -13.10 47.09 40.16
CA PHE A 140 -11.73 47.61 40.04
C PHE A 140 -10.69 46.87 40.89
N GLY A 141 -11.10 46.19 41.96
CA GLY A 141 -10.20 45.41 42.81
C GLY A 141 -9.67 44.13 42.17
N GLN A 142 -10.40 43.58 41.18
CA GLN A 142 -10.06 42.32 40.50
C GLN A 142 -9.45 42.52 39.11
N ILE A 143 -9.60 43.70 38.51
CA ILE A 143 -9.10 44.01 37.16
C ILE A 143 -7.58 43.79 37.05
N GLU A 144 -6.80 44.19 38.07
CA GLU A 144 -5.34 44.04 38.04
C GLU A 144 -4.91 42.56 38.08
N SER A 145 -5.54 41.73 38.93
CA SER A 145 -5.29 40.29 38.96
C SER A 145 -5.72 39.57 37.67
N SER A 146 -6.81 40.01 37.05
CA SER A 146 -7.27 39.42 35.79
C SER A 146 -6.41 39.83 34.60
N LEU A 147 -5.88 41.06 34.59
CA LEU A 147 -4.85 41.48 33.64
C LEU A 147 -3.58 40.64 33.76
N GLU A 148 -3.13 40.33 34.98
CA GLU A 148 -2.00 39.41 35.19
C GLU A 148 -2.29 37.99 34.68
N ALA A 149 -3.50 37.48 34.91
CA ALA A 149 -3.92 36.17 34.40
C ALA A 149 -3.95 36.14 32.86
N VAL A 150 -4.44 37.20 32.21
CA VAL A 150 -4.45 37.33 30.75
C VAL A 150 -3.01 37.45 30.20
N GLU A 151 -2.13 38.19 30.87
CA GLU A 151 -0.71 38.32 30.47
C GLU A 151 0.02 36.97 30.52
N GLN A 152 -0.16 36.21 31.61
CA GLN A 152 0.39 34.86 31.74
C GLN A 152 -0.18 33.92 30.68
N ALA A 153 -1.49 33.94 30.47
CA ALA A 153 -2.15 33.10 29.47
C ALA A 153 -1.73 33.46 28.04
N ALA A 154 -1.47 34.73 27.74
CA ALA A 154 -0.97 35.18 26.44
C ALA A 154 0.46 34.69 26.19
N THR A 155 1.29 34.67 27.24
CA THR A 155 2.65 34.10 27.17
C THR A 155 2.61 32.60 26.86
N HIS A 156 1.74 31.85 27.53
CA HIS A 156 1.52 30.42 27.25
C HIS A 156 0.87 30.16 25.89
N TYR A 157 -0.07 31.02 25.48
CA TYR A 157 -0.70 30.98 24.17
C TYR A 157 0.33 31.06 23.04
N ARG A 158 1.32 31.97 23.13
CA ARG A 158 2.37 32.08 22.11
C ARG A 158 3.14 30.77 21.95
N SER A 159 3.59 30.19 23.07
CA SER A 159 4.32 28.92 23.04
C SER A 159 3.49 27.80 22.40
N ARG A 160 2.20 27.70 22.74
CA ARG A 160 1.29 26.72 22.15
C ARG A 160 1.09 26.97 20.65
N LEU A 161 0.88 28.21 20.25
CA LEU A 161 0.68 28.59 18.86
C LEU A 161 1.90 28.23 18.00
N ASP A 162 3.11 28.51 18.48
CA ASP A 162 4.35 28.19 17.79
C ASP A 162 4.54 26.67 17.60
N GLU A 163 4.24 25.88 18.64
CA GLU A 163 4.30 24.42 18.59
C GLU A 163 3.23 23.85 17.64
N THR A 164 2.00 24.36 17.71
CA THR A 164 0.90 23.98 16.82
C THR A 164 1.23 24.30 15.38
N LYS A 165 1.70 25.51 15.06
CA LYS A 165 2.10 25.89 13.70
C LYS A 165 3.24 25.04 13.16
N ARG A 166 4.25 24.74 13.99
CA ARG A 166 5.34 23.85 13.59
C ARG A 166 4.82 22.46 13.26
N SER A 167 3.92 21.92 14.08
CA SER A 167 3.33 20.60 13.88
C SER A 167 2.42 20.56 12.65
N MET A 168 1.61 21.61 12.42
CA MET A 168 0.80 21.77 11.21
C MET A 168 1.67 21.76 9.95
N GLN A 169 2.79 22.51 9.96
CA GLN A 169 3.71 22.57 8.83
C GLN A 169 4.31 21.19 8.52
N VAL A 170 4.78 20.47 9.54
CA VAL A 170 5.31 19.11 9.38
C VAL A 170 4.29 18.18 8.73
N VAL A 171 3.03 18.24 9.16
CA VAL A 171 1.95 17.41 8.61
C VAL A 171 1.61 17.82 7.17
N LEU A 172 1.58 19.12 6.86
CA LEU A 172 1.30 19.60 5.50
C LEU A 172 2.41 19.25 4.50
N ASP A 173 3.67 19.50 4.86
CA ASP A 173 4.84 19.18 4.03
C ASP A 173 4.87 17.69 3.67
N GLU A 174 4.54 16.85 4.64
CA GLU A 174 4.46 15.40 4.46
C GLU A 174 3.33 14.98 3.52
N LEU A 175 2.13 15.55 3.68
CA LEU A 175 0.98 15.26 2.81
C LEU A 175 1.26 15.65 1.35
N ASP A 176 1.90 16.80 1.13
CA ASP A 176 2.26 17.27 -0.21
C ASP A 176 3.36 16.41 -0.86
N HIS A 177 4.33 15.94 -0.07
CA HIS A 177 5.40 15.07 -0.57
C HIS A 177 4.88 13.66 -0.94
N ILE A 178 3.98 13.12 -0.14
CA ILE A 178 3.32 11.84 -0.36
C ILE A 178 2.50 11.88 -1.66
N MET A 179 1.67 12.89 -1.88
CA MET A 179 0.84 12.97 -3.09
C MET A 179 1.66 12.98 -4.41
N GLY A 180 2.93 13.38 -4.38
CA GLY A 180 3.82 13.39 -5.54
C GLY A 180 4.65 12.12 -5.76
N THR A 181 4.78 11.23 -4.76
CA THR A 181 5.63 10.02 -4.82
C THR A 181 4.84 8.73 -4.94
N PHE A 182 3.51 8.80 -4.82
CA PHE A 182 2.62 7.64 -4.82
C PHE A 182 2.20 7.28 -6.25
N SER A 183 3.17 7.13 -7.13
CA SER A 183 2.99 6.35 -8.34
C SER A 183 3.55 4.97 -8.02
N ALA A 184 2.70 3.98 -7.77
CA ALA A 184 3.12 2.60 -7.91
C ALA A 184 3.36 2.34 -9.40
N PRO A 185 4.59 2.01 -9.85
CA PRO A 185 4.79 1.63 -11.23
C PRO A 185 5.19 0.15 -11.32
N LEU A 186 4.34 -0.61 -12.00
CA LEU A 186 4.76 -1.44 -13.14
C LEU A 186 5.52 -2.75 -12.91
N GLN A 187 5.79 -3.21 -11.67
CA GLN A 187 6.36 -4.56 -11.52
C GLN A 187 5.35 -5.68 -11.82
N LEU A 188 4.04 -5.44 -11.71
CA LEU A 188 3.01 -6.43 -12.03
C LEU A 188 3.01 -6.80 -13.51
N ASN A 189 3.08 -5.81 -14.41
CA ASN A 189 3.13 -6.06 -15.85
C ASN A 189 4.39 -6.86 -16.22
N ALA A 190 5.54 -6.49 -15.66
CA ALA A 190 6.78 -7.23 -15.89
C ALA A 190 6.71 -8.68 -15.38
N LEU A 191 6.00 -8.91 -14.27
CA LEU A 191 5.77 -10.26 -13.73
C LEU A 191 4.84 -11.07 -14.65
N PHE A 192 3.74 -10.48 -15.12
CA PHE A 192 2.84 -11.13 -16.08
C PHE A 192 3.55 -11.44 -17.40
N ASP A 193 4.30 -10.50 -17.96
CA ASP A 193 5.08 -10.70 -19.18
C ASP A 193 6.08 -11.85 -19.01
N GLN A 194 6.76 -11.93 -17.85
CA GLN A 194 7.68 -13.02 -17.54
C GLN A 194 6.96 -14.37 -17.45
N MET A 195 5.82 -14.44 -16.76
CA MET A 195 5.01 -15.66 -16.64
C MET A 195 4.51 -16.15 -18.00
N GLU A 196 3.99 -15.24 -18.83
CA GLU A 196 3.50 -15.56 -20.17
C GLU A 196 4.64 -16.10 -21.06
N GLN A 197 5.83 -15.48 -20.98
CA GLN A 197 7.01 -15.95 -21.71
C GLN A 197 7.44 -17.36 -21.29
N VAL A 198 7.45 -17.65 -19.98
CA VAL A 198 7.82 -18.99 -19.47
C VAL A 198 6.78 -20.01 -19.90
N ASN A 199 5.49 -19.72 -19.75
CA ASN A 199 4.41 -20.60 -20.18
C ASN A 199 4.53 -20.94 -21.68
N ALA A 200 4.67 -19.92 -22.54
CA ALA A 200 4.86 -20.12 -23.97
C ALA A 200 6.10 -20.97 -24.31
N THR A 201 7.19 -20.77 -23.57
CA THR A 201 8.44 -21.52 -23.77
C THR A 201 8.23 -23.00 -23.43
N ILE A 202 7.67 -23.30 -22.26
CA ILE A 202 7.38 -24.67 -21.82
C ILE A 202 6.45 -25.37 -22.82
N ARG A 203 5.32 -24.72 -23.16
CA ARG A 203 4.33 -25.27 -24.11
C ARG A 203 4.95 -25.62 -25.45
N SER A 204 5.75 -24.71 -26.01
CA SER A 204 6.46 -24.95 -27.27
C SER A 204 7.46 -26.09 -27.18
N SER A 205 8.06 -26.29 -26.00
CA SER A 205 9.06 -27.33 -25.78
C SER A 205 8.44 -28.71 -25.61
N ILE A 206 7.28 -28.82 -24.97
CA ILE A 206 6.53 -30.09 -24.84
C ILE A 206 6.03 -30.51 -26.21
N ALA A 207 5.35 -29.61 -26.93
CA ALA A 207 4.83 -29.90 -28.28
C ALA A 207 5.93 -30.35 -29.24
N ARG A 208 7.13 -29.75 -29.15
CA ARG A 208 8.28 -30.19 -29.95
C ARG A 208 8.80 -31.57 -29.54
N ALA A 209 8.83 -31.86 -28.24
CA ALA A 209 9.31 -33.14 -27.74
C ALA A 209 8.38 -34.29 -28.16
N THR A 210 7.06 -34.09 -28.11
CA THR A 210 6.07 -35.07 -28.53
C THR A 210 6.10 -35.32 -30.03
N VAL A 211 6.13 -34.27 -30.85
CA VAL A 211 6.26 -34.39 -32.32
C VAL A 211 7.55 -35.12 -32.70
N ASN A 212 8.68 -34.77 -32.09
CA ASN A 212 9.96 -35.43 -32.39
C ASN A 212 9.96 -36.92 -32.02
N LEU A 213 9.28 -37.31 -30.95
CA LEU A 213 9.13 -38.72 -30.57
C LEU A 213 8.38 -39.46 -31.68
N LEU A 214 7.22 -38.96 -32.08
CA LEU A 214 6.39 -39.60 -33.11
C LEU A 214 7.10 -39.67 -34.46
N ASP A 215 7.71 -38.58 -34.92
CA ASP A 215 8.42 -38.52 -36.21
C ASP A 215 9.53 -39.58 -36.31
N ARG A 216 10.27 -39.80 -35.21
CA ARG A 216 11.35 -40.81 -35.16
C ARG A 216 10.80 -42.22 -35.25
N GLN A 217 9.71 -42.52 -34.55
CA GLN A 217 9.10 -43.84 -34.58
C GLN A 217 8.40 -44.12 -35.92
N HIS A 218 7.75 -43.12 -36.51
CA HIS A 218 7.19 -43.20 -37.86
C HIS A 218 8.25 -43.55 -38.90
N ALA A 219 9.43 -42.92 -38.85
CA ALA A 219 10.51 -43.20 -39.79
C ALA A 219 10.94 -44.68 -39.82
N ILE A 220 10.84 -45.39 -38.68
CA ILE A 220 11.18 -46.82 -38.58
C ILE A 220 9.99 -47.68 -38.99
N SER A 221 8.78 -47.33 -38.54
CA SER A 221 7.53 -48.00 -38.91
C SER A 221 7.31 -47.99 -40.43
N ASP A 222 7.60 -46.86 -41.10
CA ASP A 222 7.47 -46.71 -42.54
C ASP A 222 8.36 -47.69 -43.34
N MET A 223 9.48 -48.13 -42.75
CA MET A 223 10.36 -49.13 -43.36
C MET A 223 9.83 -50.58 -43.22
N ILE A 224 8.85 -50.81 -42.33
CA ILE A 224 8.17 -52.10 -42.15
C ILE A 224 6.97 -52.22 -43.14
N LEU A 225 6.47 -51.10 -43.69
CA LEU A 225 5.32 -51.06 -44.59
C LEU A 225 5.57 -51.83 -45.90
N PRO A 226 4.57 -52.59 -46.41
CA PRO A 226 4.74 -53.38 -47.63
C PRO A 226 4.72 -52.50 -48.90
N THR A 227 5.65 -52.73 -49.83
CA THR A 227 5.63 -52.14 -51.18
C THR A 227 4.58 -52.76 -52.12
N SER A 228 3.75 -53.71 -51.68
CA SER A 228 2.75 -54.39 -52.52
C SER A 228 1.53 -54.89 -51.74
N GLU A 229 0.35 -54.84 -52.37
CA GLU A 229 -0.98 -55.21 -51.84
C GLU A 229 -1.04 -56.66 -51.31
N GLY A 230 -0.89 -56.81 -49.99
CA GLY A 230 -1.21 -58.03 -49.25
C GLY A 230 -1.34 -57.71 -47.77
N ASN A 231 -2.31 -58.31 -47.07
CA ASN A 231 -2.43 -58.22 -45.62
C ASN A 231 -1.20 -58.87 -44.98
N ASN A 232 -0.25 -58.04 -44.54
CA ASN A 232 0.91 -58.48 -43.76
C ASN A 232 0.56 -58.30 -42.27
N ASP A 233 0.39 -59.40 -41.53
CA ASP A 233 0.02 -59.34 -40.10
C ASP A 233 1.04 -58.53 -39.27
N MET A 234 2.31 -58.50 -39.69
CA MET A 234 3.37 -57.68 -39.11
C MET A 234 3.11 -56.17 -39.25
N PHE A 235 2.57 -55.77 -40.39
CA PHE A 235 2.21 -54.37 -40.66
C PHE A 235 1.04 -53.94 -39.74
N VAL A 236 0.01 -54.79 -39.63
CA VAL A 236 -1.18 -54.49 -38.82
C VAL A 236 -0.82 -54.26 -37.34
N ILE A 237 0.08 -55.07 -36.77
CA ILE A 237 0.46 -54.92 -35.35
C ILE A 237 1.34 -53.69 -35.11
N VAL A 238 2.20 -53.30 -36.06
CA VAL A 238 3.03 -52.09 -35.97
C VAL A 238 2.19 -50.83 -36.16
N GLU A 239 1.27 -50.83 -37.14
CA GLU A 239 0.33 -49.70 -37.35
C GLU A 239 -0.57 -49.49 -36.12
N SER A 240 -1.06 -50.58 -35.52
CA SER A 240 -1.82 -50.55 -34.27
C SER A 240 -0.99 -49.95 -33.11
N PHE A 241 0.25 -50.39 -32.95
CA PHE A 241 1.16 -49.83 -31.95
C PHE A 241 1.44 -48.33 -32.18
N MET A 242 1.70 -47.92 -33.42
CA MET A 242 1.94 -46.51 -33.76
C MET A 242 0.72 -45.63 -33.52
N THR A 243 -0.48 -46.13 -33.83
CA THR A 243 -1.73 -45.43 -33.54
C THR A 243 -1.94 -45.25 -32.03
N PHE A 244 -1.66 -46.30 -31.25
CA PHE A 244 -1.68 -46.24 -29.79
C PHE A 244 -0.65 -45.22 -29.26
N LEU A 245 0.59 -45.27 -29.74
CA LEU A 245 1.66 -44.37 -29.31
C LEU A 245 1.31 -42.90 -29.59
N ALA A 246 0.75 -42.62 -30.78
CA ALA A 246 0.26 -41.29 -31.12
C ALA A 246 -0.81 -40.81 -30.14
N ASN A 247 -1.82 -41.65 -29.88
CA ASN A 247 -2.89 -41.33 -28.94
C ASN A 247 -2.37 -41.04 -27.51
N GLU A 248 -1.52 -41.90 -26.95
CA GLU A 248 -0.97 -41.69 -25.60
C GLU A 248 -0.05 -40.47 -25.52
N THR A 249 0.69 -40.17 -26.59
CA THR A 249 1.56 -39.01 -26.64
C THR A 249 0.76 -37.70 -26.75
N ASP A 250 -0.34 -37.72 -27.51
CA ASP A 250 -1.26 -36.58 -27.63
C ASP A 250 -1.99 -36.32 -26.32
N ILE A 251 -2.51 -37.36 -25.65
CA ILE A 251 -3.13 -37.24 -24.33
C ILE A 251 -2.16 -36.62 -23.32
N LEU A 252 -0.93 -37.14 -23.24
CA LEU A 252 0.07 -36.57 -22.35
C LEU A 252 0.37 -35.09 -22.68
N ALA A 253 0.44 -34.72 -23.96
CA ALA A 253 0.68 -33.33 -24.35
C ALA A 253 -0.46 -32.40 -23.90
N GLU A 254 -1.71 -32.86 -24.04
CA GLU A 254 -2.90 -32.14 -23.58
C GLU A 254 -2.90 -32.01 -22.06
N ASP A 255 -2.69 -33.10 -21.33
CA ASP A 255 -2.67 -33.11 -19.86
C ASP A 255 -1.57 -32.18 -19.31
N LEU A 256 -0.36 -32.24 -19.87
CA LEU A 256 0.74 -31.36 -19.44
C LEU A 256 0.47 -29.88 -19.76
N ALA A 257 -0.25 -29.60 -20.84
CA ALA A 257 -0.66 -28.25 -21.18
C ALA A 257 -1.76 -27.74 -20.24
N GLU A 258 -2.73 -28.58 -19.88
CA GLU A 258 -3.76 -28.26 -18.90
C GLU A 258 -3.15 -27.93 -17.53
N GLN A 259 -2.23 -28.76 -17.03
CA GLN A 259 -1.52 -28.50 -15.77
C GLN A 259 -0.77 -27.16 -15.77
N LEU A 260 -0.19 -26.78 -16.90
CA LEU A 260 0.52 -25.50 -17.03
C LEU A 260 -0.46 -24.31 -17.11
N ASP A 261 -1.56 -24.46 -17.83
CA ASP A 261 -2.59 -23.43 -17.98
C ASP A 261 -3.32 -23.20 -16.63
N ASP A 262 -3.65 -24.26 -15.89
CA ASP A 262 -4.26 -24.18 -14.55
C ASP A 262 -3.35 -23.43 -13.58
N TRP A 263 -2.08 -23.85 -13.46
CA TRP A 263 -1.11 -23.17 -12.63
C TRP A 263 -0.95 -21.68 -12.99
N PHE A 264 -0.92 -21.36 -14.28
CA PHE A 264 -0.79 -19.97 -14.75
C PHE A 264 -2.02 -19.15 -14.35
N ASN A 265 -3.22 -19.71 -14.51
CA ASN A 265 -4.49 -19.06 -14.16
C ASN A 265 -4.60 -18.83 -12.65
N GLU A 266 -4.30 -19.86 -11.83
CA GLU A 266 -4.35 -19.75 -10.37
C GLU A 266 -3.33 -18.75 -9.83
N THR A 267 -2.09 -18.81 -10.34
CA THR A 267 -1.03 -17.87 -9.94
C THR A 267 -1.40 -16.43 -10.33
N THR A 268 -1.94 -16.23 -11.54
CA THR A 268 -2.42 -14.92 -12.01
C THR A 268 -3.56 -14.39 -11.13
N ASN A 269 -4.50 -15.24 -10.75
CA ASN A 269 -5.58 -14.88 -9.85
C ASN A 269 -5.05 -14.46 -8.47
N MET A 270 -4.08 -15.20 -7.91
CA MET A 270 -3.45 -14.84 -6.64
C MET A 270 -2.73 -13.48 -6.71
N ILE A 271 -2.02 -13.18 -7.80
CA ILE A 271 -1.37 -11.88 -8.02
C ILE A 271 -2.42 -10.76 -8.06
N ASN A 272 -3.52 -10.97 -8.78
CA ASN A 272 -4.60 -9.98 -8.88
C ASN A 272 -5.25 -9.70 -7.53
N ILE A 273 -5.50 -10.73 -6.71
CA ILE A 273 -6.02 -10.56 -5.34
C ILE A 273 -5.05 -9.73 -4.50
N VAL A 274 -3.75 -10.03 -4.54
CA VAL A 274 -2.74 -9.24 -3.82
C VAL A 274 -2.73 -7.78 -4.28
N ALA A 275 -2.81 -7.54 -5.59
CA ALA A 275 -2.83 -6.19 -6.16
C ALA A 275 -4.09 -5.40 -5.74
N GLU A 276 -5.26 -6.05 -5.74
CA GLU A 276 -6.53 -5.46 -5.33
C GLU A 276 -6.50 -5.11 -3.83
N GLU A 277 -6.15 -6.07 -2.97
CA GLU A 277 -6.11 -5.88 -1.52
C GLU A 277 -5.14 -4.76 -1.12
N VAL A 278 -3.99 -4.66 -1.78
CA VAL A 278 -2.97 -3.65 -1.43
C VAL A 278 -3.28 -2.27 -2.01
N SER A 279 -4.18 -2.15 -2.99
CA SER A 279 -4.53 -0.85 -3.59
C SER A 279 -5.16 0.14 -2.59
N ALA A 280 -5.95 -0.35 -1.64
CA ALA A 280 -6.68 0.48 -0.67
C ALA A 280 -5.92 0.71 0.66
N ILE A 281 -4.91 -0.11 0.96
CA ILE A 281 -4.18 -0.06 2.23
C ILE A 281 -3.38 1.24 2.40
N PRO A 282 -2.65 1.77 1.40
CA PRO A 282 -1.88 3.02 1.55
C PRO A 282 -2.75 4.19 1.98
N GLN A 283 -3.91 4.37 1.32
CA GLN A 283 -4.85 5.44 1.66
C GLN A 283 -5.40 5.24 3.08
N THR A 284 -5.81 4.02 3.43
CA THR A 284 -6.29 3.70 4.78
C THR A 284 -5.25 4.00 5.86
N LEU A 285 -3.98 3.63 5.63
CA LEU A 285 -2.88 3.88 6.56
C LEU A 285 -2.58 5.37 6.73
N MET A 286 -2.78 6.17 5.69
CA MET A 286 -2.61 7.62 5.76
C MET A 286 -3.79 8.33 6.45
N GLU A 287 -5.02 7.91 6.14
CA GLU A 287 -6.22 8.60 6.62
C GLU A 287 -6.58 8.24 8.06
N ALA A 288 -6.36 7.00 8.51
CA ALA A 288 -6.76 6.58 9.86
C ALA A 288 -6.17 7.43 11.01
N PRO A 289 -4.87 7.79 11.02
CA PRO A 289 -4.32 8.71 12.03
C PRO A 289 -4.94 10.11 11.97
N ILE A 290 -5.23 10.60 10.75
CA ILE A 290 -5.87 11.89 10.54
C ILE A 290 -7.30 11.88 11.08
N GLU A 291 -8.05 10.81 10.83
CA GLU A 291 -9.40 10.63 11.38
C GLU A 291 -9.40 10.62 12.91
N ALA A 292 -8.47 9.89 13.53
CA ALA A 292 -8.34 9.85 14.98
C ALA A 292 -8.10 11.25 15.57
N PHE A 293 -7.20 12.03 14.96
CA PHE A 293 -6.98 13.42 15.37
C PHE A 293 -8.25 14.27 15.20
N LEU A 294 -8.93 14.20 14.06
CA LEU A 294 -10.15 14.96 13.79
C LEU A 294 -11.31 14.58 14.73
N ARG A 295 -11.34 13.34 15.22
CA ARG A 295 -12.30 12.85 16.23
C ARG A 295 -11.88 13.16 17.67
N GLN A 296 -10.76 13.84 17.87
CA GLN A 296 -10.19 14.16 19.19
C GLN A 296 -9.76 12.90 19.98
N GLU A 297 -9.49 11.82 19.25
CA GLU A 297 -8.95 10.59 19.82
C GLU A 297 -7.42 10.65 19.89
N SER A 298 -6.76 11.65 19.28
CA SER A 298 -5.32 11.88 19.35
C SER A 298 -4.95 13.37 19.28
N SER A 299 -3.67 13.69 19.52
CA SER A 299 -3.13 15.05 19.45
C SER A 299 -2.43 15.35 18.12
N LEU A 300 -2.40 16.64 17.73
CA LEU A 300 -1.66 17.11 16.55
C LEU A 300 -0.16 16.79 16.67
N LYS A 301 0.40 16.84 17.88
CA LYS A 301 1.80 16.49 18.14
C LYS A 301 2.08 15.04 17.76
N CYS A 302 1.23 14.11 18.20
CA CYS A 302 1.35 12.71 17.82
C CYS A 302 1.16 12.50 16.32
N LEU A 303 0.25 13.23 15.68
CA LEU A 303 0.09 13.18 14.23
C LEU A 303 1.33 13.69 13.48
N ALA A 304 2.00 14.73 13.98
CA ALA A 304 3.23 15.27 13.39
C ALA A 304 4.46 14.38 13.63
N GLU A 305 4.55 13.73 14.80
CA GLU A 305 5.59 12.73 15.08
C GLU A 305 5.38 11.43 14.28
N TYR A 306 4.12 11.13 13.95
CA TYR A 306 3.73 10.00 13.14
C TYR A 306 3.88 10.32 11.65
N ILE A 307 5.13 10.24 11.18
CA ILE A 307 5.50 10.34 9.77
C ILE A 307 4.80 9.21 8.99
N ASN A 308 3.60 9.50 8.43
CA ASN A 308 2.76 8.56 7.68
C ASN A 308 3.51 7.91 6.50
N LYS A 309 4.48 8.60 5.90
CA LYS A 309 5.33 8.07 4.84
C LYS A 309 6.06 6.80 5.25
N LYS A 310 6.52 6.69 6.50
CA LYS A 310 7.29 5.52 6.93
C LYS A 310 6.42 4.25 6.97
N ALA A 311 5.15 4.35 7.37
CA ALA A 311 4.22 3.23 7.35
C ALA A 311 3.93 2.78 5.91
N VAL A 312 3.75 3.75 5.01
CA VAL A 312 3.49 3.46 3.60
C VAL A 312 4.74 2.93 2.88
N GLU A 313 5.93 3.47 3.15
CA GLU A 313 7.20 2.92 2.64
C GLU A 313 7.40 1.46 3.06
N LYS A 314 7.09 1.16 4.33
CA LYS A 314 7.16 -0.22 4.85
C LYS A 314 6.16 -1.15 4.16
N LEU A 315 4.96 -0.67 3.89
CA LEU A 315 3.97 -1.39 3.09
C LEU A 315 4.52 -1.70 1.70
N TRP A 316 5.08 -0.71 0.99
CA TRP A 316 5.62 -0.92 -0.36
C TRP A 316 6.80 -1.88 -0.40
N ILE A 317 7.73 -1.77 0.56
CA ILE A 317 8.83 -2.74 0.70
C ILE A 317 8.28 -4.15 0.99
N GLY A 318 7.22 -4.25 1.79
CA GLY A 318 6.52 -5.49 2.05
C GLY A 318 5.88 -6.07 0.78
N LEU A 319 5.20 -5.24 -0.02
CA LEU A 319 4.60 -5.64 -1.28
C LEU A 319 5.65 -6.13 -2.28
N ASP A 320 6.76 -5.43 -2.46
CA ASP A 320 7.85 -5.87 -3.34
C ASP A 320 8.36 -7.27 -2.94
N ARG A 321 8.48 -7.55 -1.64
CA ARG A 321 8.84 -8.88 -1.13
C ARG A 321 7.75 -9.94 -1.37
N ILE A 322 6.48 -9.57 -1.35
CA ILE A 322 5.37 -10.47 -1.72
C ILE A 322 5.45 -10.78 -3.22
N LEU A 323 5.69 -9.77 -4.06
CA LEU A 323 5.80 -9.96 -5.51
C LEU A 323 6.97 -10.88 -5.89
N GLN A 324 8.07 -10.84 -5.14
CA GLN A 324 9.19 -11.77 -5.30
C GLN A 324 8.83 -13.24 -5.03
N CYS A 325 7.73 -13.54 -4.33
CA CYS A 325 7.27 -14.92 -4.11
C CYS A 325 6.75 -15.57 -5.40
N PHE A 326 6.33 -14.78 -6.39
CA PHE A 326 5.84 -15.27 -7.68
C PHE A 326 6.96 -15.48 -8.71
N HIS A 327 8.22 -15.49 -8.28
CA HIS A 327 9.33 -15.69 -9.20
C HIS A 327 9.29 -17.10 -9.80
N VAL A 328 8.97 -17.16 -11.10
CA VAL A 328 8.73 -18.40 -11.85
C VAL A 328 10.01 -19.17 -12.21
N GLY A 329 11.15 -18.49 -12.18
CA GLY A 329 12.41 -19.05 -12.67
C GLY A 329 12.85 -20.29 -11.89
N ASN A 330 13.26 -21.34 -12.61
CA ASN A 330 13.73 -22.65 -12.13
C ASN A 330 12.68 -23.58 -11.48
N ASP A 331 11.74 -23.07 -10.69
CA ASP A 331 10.80 -23.94 -9.97
C ASP A 331 9.67 -24.47 -10.87
N THR A 332 9.14 -23.64 -11.77
CA THR A 332 8.09 -24.04 -12.73
C THR A 332 8.66 -24.76 -13.96
N GLU A 333 9.86 -24.42 -14.42
CA GLU A 333 10.43 -25.04 -15.64
C GLU A 333 10.96 -26.45 -15.39
N ARG A 334 11.47 -26.72 -14.19
CA ARG A 334 12.17 -27.97 -13.86
C ARG A 334 11.33 -29.24 -14.01
N PRO A 335 10.05 -29.29 -13.59
CA PRO A 335 9.19 -30.46 -13.78
C PRO A 335 9.02 -30.81 -15.26
N PHE A 336 8.84 -29.81 -16.12
CA PHE A 336 8.69 -30.01 -17.56
C PHE A 336 10.00 -30.38 -18.26
N GLU A 337 11.14 -29.87 -17.80
CA GLU A 337 12.44 -30.37 -18.26
C GLU A 337 12.66 -31.84 -17.87
N MET A 338 12.19 -32.26 -16.69
CA MET A 338 12.24 -33.67 -16.30
C MET A 338 11.29 -34.53 -17.15
N ALA A 339 10.08 -34.04 -17.44
CA ALA A 339 9.14 -34.70 -18.35
C ALA A 339 9.77 -34.94 -19.74
N LYS A 340 10.46 -33.94 -20.29
CA LYS A 340 11.19 -34.07 -21.56
C LYS A 340 12.30 -35.12 -21.50
N GLN A 341 13.03 -35.20 -20.39
CA GLN A 341 14.06 -36.22 -20.21
C GLN A 341 13.46 -37.63 -20.16
N LEU A 342 12.35 -37.81 -19.45
CA LEU A 342 11.62 -39.08 -19.38
C LEU A 342 11.04 -39.48 -20.74
N LEU A 343 10.45 -38.53 -21.48
CA LEU A 343 10.01 -38.74 -22.87
C LEU A 343 11.16 -39.19 -23.76
N SER A 344 12.32 -38.55 -23.67
CA SER A 344 13.50 -38.94 -24.45
C SER A 344 14.03 -40.33 -24.10
N LEU A 345 13.86 -40.78 -22.86
CA LEU A 345 14.23 -42.14 -22.45
C LEU A 345 13.24 -43.16 -23.00
N ALA A 346 11.94 -42.85 -22.98
CA ALA A 346 10.91 -43.68 -23.60
C ALA A 346 11.11 -43.79 -25.12
N ASP A 347 11.34 -42.66 -25.80
CA ASP A 347 11.66 -42.56 -27.22
C ASP A 347 12.79 -43.52 -27.63
N ARG A 348 13.88 -43.55 -26.86
CA ARG A 348 15.02 -44.44 -27.11
C ARG A 348 14.64 -45.92 -27.00
N ASN A 349 13.84 -46.29 -25.99
CA ASN A 349 13.46 -47.69 -25.78
C ASN A 349 12.48 -48.17 -26.87
N ILE A 350 11.52 -47.32 -27.24
CA ILE A 350 10.58 -47.60 -28.34
C ILE A 350 11.36 -47.77 -29.65
N GLN A 351 12.29 -46.84 -29.95
CA GLN A 351 13.14 -46.90 -31.13
C GLN A 351 13.89 -48.22 -31.23
N LEU A 352 14.59 -48.62 -30.16
CA LEU A 352 15.37 -49.86 -30.16
C LEU A 352 14.49 -51.08 -30.43
N THR A 353 13.31 -51.15 -29.81
CA THR A 353 12.37 -52.25 -30.04
C THR A 353 11.83 -52.26 -31.48
N LEU A 354 11.49 -51.11 -32.05
CA LEU A 354 11.04 -51.04 -33.44
C LEU A 354 12.17 -51.39 -34.43
N GLU A 355 13.42 -51.02 -34.13
CA GLU A 355 14.60 -51.41 -34.93
C GLU A 355 14.83 -52.93 -34.90
N GLU A 356 14.77 -53.56 -33.73
CA GLU A 356 14.89 -55.01 -33.59
C GLU A 356 13.78 -55.76 -34.34
N ILE A 357 12.56 -55.23 -34.27
CA ILE A 357 11.41 -55.74 -35.02
C ILE A 357 11.60 -55.59 -36.53
N LEU A 358 12.11 -54.43 -36.99
CA LEU A 358 12.43 -54.19 -38.40
C LEU A 358 13.51 -55.16 -38.90
N GLU A 359 14.58 -55.37 -38.15
CA GLU A 359 15.64 -56.32 -38.49
C GLU A 359 15.11 -57.77 -38.58
N CYS A 360 14.28 -58.16 -37.61
CA CYS A 360 13.58 -59.43 -37.62
C CYS A 360 12.72 -59.57 -38.89
N HIS A 361 11.93 -58.55 -39.24
CA HIS A 361 11.09 -58.56 -40.44
C HIS A 361 11.93 -58.67 -41.72
N GLN A 362 12.97 -57.86 -41.88
CA GLN A 362 13.89 -57.91 -43.02
C GLN A 362 14.58 -59.27 -43.20
N SER A 363 14.87 -59.97 -42.10
CA SER A 363 15.47 -61.31 -42.16
C SER A 363 14.56 -62.33 -42.86
N THR A 364 13.23 -62.17 -42.73
CA THR A 364 12.22 -63.04 -43.37
C THR A 364 11.99 -62.73 -44.84
N LEU A 365 12.42 -61.54 -45.31
CA LEU A 365 12.31 -61.11 -46.70
C LEU A 365 13.50 -61.52 -47.58
N ARG A 366 14.54 -62.17 -47.01
CA ARG A 366 15.74 -62.59 -47.77
C ARG A 366 15.44 -63.76 -48.70
N VAL A 367 16.04 -63.72 -49.90
CA VAL A 367 15.94 -64.79 -50.91
C VAL A 367 16.48 -66.10 -50.33
N GLY A 368 15.61 -67.11 -50.18
CA GLY A 368 15.95 -68.43 -49.62
C GLY A 368 15.35 -68.72 -48.24
N TYR A 369 14.60 -67.80 -47.64
CA TYR A 369 13.81 -68.07 -46.44
C TYR A 369 12.61 -68.98 -46.79
N ASP A 370 12.61 -70.22 -46.28
CA ASP A 370 11.46 -71.14 -46.33
C ASP A 370 10.98 -71.38 -44.91
N ALA A 371 9.82 -70.82 -44.57
CA ALA A 371 9.21 -70.96 -43.25
C ALA A 371 9.03 -72.44 -42.85
N LYS A 372 8.90 -73.36 -43.82
CA LYS A 372 8.74 -74.81 -43.59
C LYS A 372 10.04 -75.53 -43.21
N VAL A 373 11.20 -74.91 -43.42
CA VAL A 373 12.52 -75.46 -43.04
C VAL A 373 12.87 -75.10 -41.60
N TYR A 374 12.20 -74.09 -41.04
CA TYR A 374 12.42 -73.53 -39.71
C TYR A 374 11.21 -73.74 -38.78
N ASP A 375 10.43 -74.83 -38.97
CA ASP A 375 9.19 -75.16 -38.24
C ASP A 375 9.29 -75.16 -36.69
N GLU A 376 10.51 -75.13 -36.13
CA GLU A 376 10.78 -75.03 -34.67
C GLU A 376 11.02 -73.59 -34.16
N MET A 377 11.19 -72.61 -35.05
CA MET A 377 11.37 -71.20 -34.67
C MET A 377 10.05 -70.44 -34.79
N ALA A 378 9.62 -69.77 -33.70
CA ALA A 378 8.45 -68.91 -33.76
C ALA A 378 8.64 -67.85 -34.87
N SER A 379 7.60 -67.59 -35.65
CA SER A 379 7.68 -66.60 -36.73
C SER A 379 8.00 -65.22 -36.15
N CYS A 380 8.64 -64.36 -36.95
CA CYS A 380 8.95 -62.99 -36.53
C CYS A 380 7.70 -62.25 -36.00
N TYR A 381 6.54 -62.51 -36.62
CA TYR A 381 5.25 -61.99 -36.17
C TYR A 381 4.85 -62.52 -34.77
N GLU A 382 4.91 -63.84 -34.54
CA GLU A 382 4.56 -64.46 -33.25
C GLU A 382 5.50 -64.00 -32.11
N MET A 383 6.74 -63.63 -32.43
CA MET A 383 7.66 -63.03 -31.46
C MET A 383 7.40 -61.53 -31.25
N SER A 384 7.12 -60.77 -32.31
CA SER A 384 6.98 -59.31 -32.24
C SER A 384 5.68 -58.86 -31.58
N LYS A 385 4.59 -59.60 -31.77
CA LYS A 385 3.28 -59.26 -31.19
C LYS A 385 3.30 -59.10 -29.66
N PRO A 386 3.74 -60.09 -28.85
CA PRO A 386 3.79 -59.94 -27.39
C PRO A 386 4.81 -58.87 -26.93
N ILE A 387 5.85 -58.60 -27.72
CA ILE A 387 6.82 -57.52 -27.43
C ILE A 387 6.15 -56.15 -27.59
N LEU A 388 5.39 -55.95 -28.68
CA LEU A 388 4.64 -54.70 -28.89
C LEU A 388 3.53 -54.53 -27.86
N GLU A 389 2.81 -55.60 -27.49
CA GLU A 389 1.82 -55.56 -26.40
C GLU A 389 2.48 -55.15 -25.05
N ALA A 390 3.63 -55.74 -24.70
CA ALA A 390 4.39 -55.33 -23.51
C ALA A 390 4.93 -53.89 -23.62
N MET A 391 5.27 -53.44 -24.84
CA MET A 391 5.68 -52.06 -25.09
C MET A 391 4.52 -51.07 -24.92
N GLN A 392 3.28 -51.46 -25.26
CA GLN A 392 2.10 -50.63 -24.98
C GLN A 392 1.93 -50.41 -23.47
N GLU A 393 2.05 -51.46 -22.66
CA GLU A 393 2.00 -51.35 -21.19
C GLU A 393 3.13 -50.46 -20.65
N TYR A 394 4.33 -50.59 -21.21
CA TYR A 394 5.47 -49.73 -20.86
C TYR A 394 5.21 -48.25 -21.20
N VAL A 395 4.72 -47.96 -22.42
CA VAL A 395 4.40 -46.61 -22.87
C VAL A 395 3.34 -46.00 -21.97
N TYR A 396 2.23 -46.70 -21.74
CA TYR A 396 1.16 -46.26 -20.85
C TYR A 396 1.69 -45.91 -19.46
N SER A 397 2.43 -46.83 -18.84
CA SER A 397 3.03 -46.61 -17.51
C SER A 397 4.00 -45.43 -17.48
N LYS A 398 4.70 -45.14 -18.59
CA LYS A 398 5.64 -44.03 -18.66
C LYS A 398 4.94 -42.69 -18.87
N MET A 399 3.86 -42.65 -19.64
CA MET A 399 3.06 -41.43 -19.79
C MET A 399 2.42 -41.05 -18.45
N ASP A 400 1.83 -42.01 -17.74
CA ASP A 400 1.31 -41.83 -16.37
C ASP A 400 2.40 -41.30 -15.42
N GLU A 401 3.59 -41.92 -15.42
CA GLU A 401 4.70 -41.47 -14.59
C GLU A 401 5.07 -40.01 -14.88
N ILE A 402 5.15 -39.62 -16.15
CA ILE A 402 5.49 -38.25 -16.54
C ILE A 402 4.43 -37.27 -16.05
N TYR A 403 3.15 -37.58 -16.26
CA TYR A 403 2.04 -36.75 -15.80
C TYR A 403 2.09 -36.54 -14.28
N PHE A 404 2.16 -37.62 -13.50
CA PHE A 404 2.16 -37.52 -12.03
C PHE A 404 3.38 -36.76 -11.49
N HIS A 405 4.55 -36.86 -12.13
CA HIS A 405 5.72 -36.07 -11.72
C HIS A 405 5.48 -34.57 -11.90
N VAL A 406 4.83 -34.17 -12.99
CA VAL A 406 4.51 -32.76 -13.25
C VAL A 406 3.43 -32.29 -12.29
N GLU A 407 2.29 -32.99 -12.21
CA GLU A 407 1.18 -32.67 -11.31
C GLU A 407 1.64 -32.47 -9.86
N LEU A 408 2.38 -33.44 -9.30
CA LEU A 408 2.90 -33.34 -7.94
C LEU A 408 3.85 -32.15 -7.75
N SER A 409 4.71 -31.89 -8.73
CA SER A 409 5.69 -30.80 -8.62
C SER A 409 5.03 -29.42 -8.72
N MET A 410 4.01 -29.29 -9.58
CA MET A 410 3.23 -28.06 -9.72
C MET A 410 2.46 -27.77 -8.44
N TYR A 411 1.82 -28.79 -7.85
CA TYR A 411 1.16 -28.67 -6.55
C TYR A 411 2.14 -28.24 -5.43
N PHE A 412 3.35 -28.80 -5.38
CA PHE A 412 4.36 -28.35 -4.41
C PHE A 412 4.82 -26.91 -4.64
N ASN A 413 4.86 -26.47 -5.90
CA ASN A 413 5.21 -25.10 -6.26
C ASN A 413 4.12 -24.11 -5.80
N GLU A 414 2.85 -24.44 -6.03
CA GLU A 414 1.69 -23.68 -5.50
C GLU A 414 1.77 -23.52 -3.98
N LEU A 415 1.92 -24.62 -3.24
CA LEU A 415 2.05 -24.58 -1.78
C LEU A 415 3.23 -23.73 -1.32
N LYS A 416 4.36 -23.77 -2.04
CA LYS A 416 5.53 -22.94 -1.74
C LYS A 416 5.24 -21.46 -1.96
N MET A 417 4.58 -21.11 -3.07
CA MET A 417 4.20 -19.74 -3.39
C MET A 417 3.20 -19.20 -2.36
N GLU A 418 2.12 -19.94 -2.07
CA GLU A 418 1.12 -19.57 -1.07
C GLU A 418 1.75 -19.34 0.30
N SER A 419 2.62 -20.26 0.74
CA SER A 419 3.33 -20.15 2.00
C SER A 419 4.21 -18.90 2.02
N CYS A 420 4.96 -18.62 0.95
CA CYS A 420 5.78 -17.43 0.83
C CYS A 420 4.95 -16.15 0.95
N VAL A 421 3.86 -16.06 0.16
CA VAL A 421 2.94 -14.91 0.17
C VAL A 421 2.37 -14.70 1.58
N TYR A 422 1.89 -15.76 2.23
CA TYR A 422 1.35 -15.68 3.59
C TYR A 422 2.38 -15.15 4.60
N TYR A 423 3.60 -15.70 4.61
CA TYR A 423 4.64 -15.25 5.54
C TYR A 423 5.09 -13.81 5.27
N ARG A 424 5.25 -13.43 3.99
CA ARG A 424 5.63 -12.05 3.61
C ARG A 424 4.53 -11.04 3.92
N ALA A 425 3.27 -11.38 3.70
CA ALA A 425 2.14 -10.57 4.09
C ALA A 425 2.12 -10.35 5.61
N ARG A 426 2.38 -11.40 6.40
CA ARG A 426 2.49 -11.28 7.86
C ARG A 426 3.66 -10.41 8.29
N GLU A 427 4.83 -10.53 7.68
CA GLU A 427 5.98 -9.65 7.93
C GLU A 427 5.63 -8.19 7.65
N MET A 428 4.99 -7.92 6.50
CA MET A 428 4.51 -6.59 6.12
C MET A 428 3.53 -6.03 7.16
N MET A 429 2.54 -6.82 7.58
CA MET A 429 1.57 -6.43 8.62
C MET A 429 2.27 -6.13 9.96
N LEU A 430 3.28 -6.91 10.35
CA LEU A 430 4.04 -6.67 11.59
C LEU A 430 4.88 -5.39 11.51
N ASP A 431 5.57 -5.15 10.39
CA ASP A 431 6.34 -3.92 10.16
C ASP A 431 5.44 -2.67 10.22
N VAL A 432 4.24 -2.74 9.62
CA VAL A 432 3.24 -1.67 9.67
C VAL A 432 2.64 -1.54 11.09
N SER A 433 2.39 -2.67 11.76
CA SER A 433 1.86 -2.70 13.14
C SER A 433 2.81 -2.06 14.14
N GLU A 434 4.12 -2.29 14.01
CA GLU A 434 5.13 -1.65 14.89
C GLU A 434 5.05 -0.12 14.78
N VAL A 435 4.87 0.38 13.55
CA VAL A 435 4.71 1.82 13.31
C VAL A 435 3.41 2.32 13.96
N ASN A 436 2.26 1.67 13.69
CA ASN A 436 0.97 1.99 14.30
C ASN A 436 0.99 1.92 15.84
N GLN A 437 1.73 0.99 16.45
CA GLN A 437 1.82 0.87 17.90
C GLN A 437 2.54 2.07 18.53
N ARG A 438 3.55 2.64 17.85
CA ARG A 438 4.23 3.85 18.32
C ARG A 438 3.27 5.05 18.33
N TYR A 439 2.40 5.17 17.33
CA TYR A 439 1.34 6.18 17.33
C TYR A 439 0.41 6.06 18.53
N ARG A 440 -0.08 4.84 18.81
CA ARG A 440 -0.94 4.58 19.96
C ARG A 440 -0.27 4.91 21.29
N LYS A 441 1.03 4.59 21.43
CA LYS A 441 1.80 4.95 22.65
C LYS A 441 1.93 6.46 22.85
N CYS A 442 2.18 7.24 21.79
CA CYS A 442 2.19 8.70 21.90
C CYS A 442 0.86 9.23 22.45
N ASN A 443 -0.24 8.59 22.04
CA ASN A 443 -1.58 8.94 22.52
C ASN A 443 -1.87 8.50 23.96
N GLU A 444 -1.31 7.37 24.40
CA GLU A 444 -1.47 6.87 25.78
C GLU A 444 -0.58 7.62 26.79
N GLU A 445 0.62 8.02 26.38
CA GLU A 445 1.57 8.80 27.21
C GLU A 445 1.21 10.30 27.23
N GLY A 446 0.62 10.79 26.14
CA GLY A 446 -0.04 12.10 26.09
C GLY A 446 -1.43 12.00 26.71
N GLN A 447 -1.52 11.95 28.05
CA GLN A 447 -2.78 12.30 28.72
C GLN A 447 -3.27 13.61 28.10
N ILE A 448 -4.41 13.54 27.42
CA ILE A 448 -5.15 14.71 26.96
C ILE A 448 -5.36 15.55 28.22
N GLU A 449 -4.56 16.61 28.38
CA GLU A 449 -4.75 17.61 29.42
C GLU A 449 -6.10 18.27 29.11
N LEU A 450 -7.17 17.72 29.69
CA LEU A 450 -8.54 18.23 29.63
C LEU A 450 -8.67 19.55 30.39
#